data_AF-A0A936Y414-F1
#
_entry.id   AF-A0A936Y414-F1
#
_cell.length_a   1.000
_cell.length_b   1.000
_cell.length_c   1.000
_cell.angle_alpha   90.00
_cell.angle_beta   90.00
_cell.angle_gamma   90.00
#
_symmetry.space_group_name_H-M   'P 1'
#
loop_
_entity.id
_entity.type
_entity.pdbx_description
1 polymer ?
#
loop_
_entity_poly.entity_id
_entity_poly.type
_entity_poly.pdbx_seq_one_letter_code
_entity_poly.pdbx_strand_id
1 'polypeptide(L)'
;MTDVQKRAATQDAAVLQKTLLVDLNDKAALKALSEEGMLSLSCLHDAYLPNFEAGTKMSRKIEAMIANTRERSLRYMQYKAMSSCNRS
;
A
#
# COMPACT_ATOMS: atom_id res chain seq x y z
N MET A 1 10.77 -6.25 -15.78
CA MET A 1 9.44 -5.64 -15.58
C MET A 1 9.00 -4.99 -16.87
N THR A 2 7.77 -5.24 -17.28
CA THR A 2 7.11 -4.52 -18.38
C THR A 2 6.70 -3.12 -17.94
N ASP A 3 6.29 -2.26 -18.87
CA ASP A 3 5.83 -0.91 -18.51
C ASP A 3 4.50 -0.93 -17.74
N VAL A 4 3.63 -1.90 -18.01
CA VAL A 4 2.40 -2.13 -17.22
C VAL A 4 2.76 -2.47 -15.77
N GLN A 5 3.72 -3.38 -15.56
CA GLN A 5 4.19 -3.74 -14.22
C GLN A 5 4.85 -2.56 -13.50
N LYS A 6 5.64 -1.74 -14.22
CA LYS A 6 6.22 -0.51 -13.65
C LYS A 6 5.15 0.46 -13.18
N ARG A 7 4.14 0.74 -14.01
CA ARG A 7 3.05 1.65 -13.67
C ARG A 7 2.27 1.16 -12.45
N ALA A 8 1.91 -0.13 -12.42
CA ALA A 8 1.20 -0.71 -11.29
C ALA A 8 2.05 -0.66 -10.00
N ALA A 9 3.35 -0.95 -10.08
CA ALA A 9 4.27 -0.83 -8.95
C ALA A 9 4.43 0.62 -8.46
N THR A 10 4.48 1.60 -9.38
CA THR A 10 4.52 3.02 -9.02
C THR A 10 3.23 3.47 -8.33
N GLN A 11 2.07 2.99 -8.79
CA GLN A 11 0.79 3.26 -8.13
C GLN A 11 0.75 2.68 -6.71
N ASP A 12 1.17 1.42 -6.54
CA ASP A 12 1.24 0.78 -5.22
C ASP A 12 2.20 1.52 -4.28
N ALA A 13 3.36 1.94 -4.79
CA ALA A 13 4.32 2.75 -4.04
C ALA A 13 3.74 4.11 -3.60
N ALA A 14 3.00 4.79 -4.47
CA ALA A 14 2.37 6.06 -4.14
C ALA A 14 1.32 5.89 -3.02
N VAL A 15 0.51 4.83 -3.09
CA VAL A 15 -0.49 4.54 -2.06
C VAL A 15 0.17 4.17 -0.73
N LEU A 16 1.21 3.32 -0.74
CA LEU A 16 1.98 2.99 0.46
C LEU A 16 2.64 4.23 1.08
N GLN A 17 3.14 5.18 0.29
CA GLN A 17 3.68 6.44 0.80
C GLN A 17 2.62 7.29 1.51
N LYS A 18 1.39 7.35 0.98
CA LYS A 18 0.29 8.09 1.63
C LYS A 18 -0.01 7.59 3.05
N THR A 19 0.24 6.31 3.34
CA THR A 19 0.05 5.75 4.70
C THR A 19 0.92 6.43 5.76
N LEU A 20 2.05 7.02 5.34
CA LEU A 20 2.94 7.76 6.24
C LEU A 20 2.45 9.20 6.51
N LEU A 21 1.55 9.72 5.68
CA LEU A 21 1.16 11.14 5.68
C LEU A 21 -0.31 11.39 6.07
N VAL A 22 -1.18 10.39 5.92
CA VAL A 22 -2.64 10.52 6.17
C VAL A 22 -2.96 10.94 7.61
N ASP A 23 -3.87 11.87 7.84
CA ASP A 23 -4.30 12.17 9.22
C ASP A 23 -4.97 10.94 9.85
N LEU A 24 -4.44 10.49 10.99
CA LEU A 24 -4.94 9.31 11.71
C LEU A 24 -6.27 9.58 12.43
N ASN A 25 -6.67 10.84 12.58
CA ASN A 25 -7.96 11.21 13.18
C ASN A 25 -9.05 11.40 12.12
N ASP A 26 -8.69 11.52 10.85
CA ASP A 26 -9.65 11.62 9.75
C ASP A 26 -10.07 10.22 9.28
N LYS A 27 -11.21 9.75 9.82
CA LYS A 27 -11.78 8.45 9.46
C LYS A 27 -12.13 8.34 7.99
N ALA A 28 -12.56 9.43 7.35
CA ALA A 28 -12.92 9.41 5.93
C ALA A 28 -11.66 9.25 5.07
N ALA A 29 -10.59 9.98 5.38
CA ALA A 29 -9.30 9.82 4.70
C ALA A 29 -8.70 8.42 4.89
N LEU A 30 -8.80 7.85 6.10
CA LEU A 30 -8.35 6.48 6.37
C LEU A 30 -9.12 5.45 5.56
N LYS A 31 -10.45 5.59 5.46
CA LYS A 31 -11.29 4.68 4.66
C LYS A 31 -10.95 4.79 3.17
N ALA A 32 -10.87 6.01 2.64
CA ALA A 32 -10.50 6.24 1.25
C ALA A 32 -9.13 5.66 0.92
N LEU A 33 -8.13 5.85 1.80
CA LEU A 33 -6.80 5.30 1.60
C LEU A 33 -6.77 3.76 1.67
N SER A 34 -7.59 3.15 2.53
CA SER A 34 -7.74 1.70 2.57
C SER A 34 -8.34 1.14 1.28
N GLU A 35 -9.34 1.82 0.71
CA GLU A 35 -9.94 1.45 -0.57
C GLU A 35 -8.94 1.60 -1.73
N GLU A 36 -8.22 2.72 -1.77
CA GLU A 36 -7.11 2.93 -2.72
C GLU A 36 -6.05 1.83 -2.64
N GLY A 37 -5.69 1.40 -1.42
CA GLY A 37 -4.73 0.31 -1.20
C GLY A 37 -5.20 -1.04 -1.75
N MET A 38 -6.48 -1.36 -1.56
CA MET A 38 -7.05 -2.59 -2.15
C MET A 38 -7.03 -2.54 -3.68
N LEU A 39 -7.34 -1.38 -4.26
CA LEU A 39 -7.32 -1.19 -5.71
C LEU A 39 -5.90 -1.23 -6.28
N SER A 40 -4.91 -0.61 -5.63
CA SER A 40 -3.51 -0.64 -6.09
C SER A 40 -2.93 -2.06 -6.05
N LEU A 41 -3.23 -2.82 -4.98
CA LEU A 41 -2.85 -4.22 -4.86
C LEU A 41 -3.48 -5.08 -5.95
N SER A 42 -4.77 -4.90 -6.25
CA SER A 42 -5.43 -5.61 -7.34
C SER A 42 -4.78 -5.32 -8.69
N CYS A 43 -4.55 -4.03 -9.00
CA CYS A 43 -3.89 -3.62 -10.25
C CYS A 43 -2.49 -4.22 -10.38
N LEU A 44 -1.74 -4.27 -9.28
CA LEU A 44 -0.43 -4.89 -9.24
C LEU A 44 -0.51 -6.41 -9.45
N HIS A 45 -1.48 -7.11 -8.85
CA HIS A 45 -1.65 -8.54 -9.08
C HIS A 45 -1.99 -8.84 -10.55
N ASP A 46 -2.91 -8.07 -11.13
CA ASP A 46 -3.34 -8.23 -12.53
C ASP A 46 -2.18 -8.01 -13.50
N ALA A 47 -1.32 -7.01 -13.24
CA ALA A 47 -0.14 -6.73 -14.05
C ALA A 47 0.91 -7.86 -14.06
N TYR A 48 0.82 -8.80 -13.12
CA TYR A 48 1.74 -9.92 -12.98
C TYR A 48 1.11 -11.28 -13.36
N LEU A 49 -0.15 -11.30 -13.83
CA LEU A 49 -0.77 -12.53 -14.32
C LEU A 49 0.04 -13.17 -15.46
N PRO A 50 0.11 -14.52 -15.52
CA PRO A 50 -0.54 -15.47 -14.60
C PRO A 50 0.21 -15.64 -13.25
N ASN A 51 1.41 -15.08 -13.10
CA ASN A 51 2.24 -15.21 -11.90
C ASN A 51 1.96 -14.11 -10.86
N PHE A 52 0.74 -14.12 -10.30
CA PHE A 52 0.33 -13.11 -9.31
C PHE A 52 1.25 -13.05 -8.08
N GLU A 53 1.91 -14.15 -7.70
CA GLU A 53 2.87 -14.20 -6.58
C GLU A 53 4.03 -13.22 -6.74
N ALA A 54 4.47 -13.00 -7.99
CA ALA A 54 5.50 -12.01 -8.29
C ALA A 54 5.02 -10.57 -8.01
N GLY A 55 3.73 -10.29 -8.21
CA GLY A 55 3.08 -9.03 -7.82
C GLY A 55 3.06 -8.86 -6.30
N THR A 56 2.64 -9.88 -5.55
CA THR A 56 2.68 -9.87 -4.08
C THR A 56 4.10 -9.63 -3.54
N LYS A 57 5.10 -10.31 -4.13
CA LYS A 57 6.50 -10.12 -3.76
C LYS A 57 6.98 -8.70 -4.07
N MET A 58 6.50 -8.10 -5.16
CA MET A 58 6.82 -6.72 -5.51
C MET A 58 6.24 -5.73 -4.50
N SER A 59 4.95 -5.86 -4.13
CA SER A 59 4.34 -4.99 -3.12
C SER A 59 5.07 -5.06 -1.78
N ARG A 60 5.42 -6.26 -1.30
CA ARG A 60 6.21 -6.43 -0.07
C ARG A 60 7.58 -5.75 -0.12
N LYS A 61 8.25 -5.77 -1.29
CA LYS A 61 9.52 -5.03 -1.47
C LYS A 61 9.30 -3.52 -1.37
N ILE A 62 8.23 -3.01 -1.97
CA ILE A 62 7.87 -1.59 -1.91
C ILE A 62 7.55 -1.20 -0.46
N GLU A 63 6.72 -1.97 0.24
CA GLU A 63 6.40 -1.78 1.66
C GLU A 63 7.69 -1.72 2.51
N ALA A 64 8.63 -2.66 2.30
CA ALA A 64 9.90 -2.68 3.02
C ALA A 64 10.77 -1.45 2.74
N MET A 65 10.76 -0.92 1.50
CA MET A 65 11.49 0.31 1.17
C MET A 65 10.84 1.56 1.79
N ILE A 66 9.51 1.59 1.92
CA ILE A 66 8.77 2.71 2.52
C ILE A 66 8.89 2.70 4.05
N ALA A 67 8.79 1.54 4.69
CA ALA A 67 8.90 1.38 6.14
C ALA A 67 10.36 1.14 6.61
N ASN A 68 11.35 1.59 5.85
CA ASN A 68 12.76 1.25 6.04
C ASN A 68 13.46 1.93 7.23
N THR A 69 12.87 2.98 7.81
CA THR A 69 13.37 3.62 9.03
C THR A 69 12.45 3.32 10.20
N ARG A 70 12.96 3.45 11.43
CA ARG A 70 12.18 3.24 12.64
C ARG A 70 10.94 4.13 12.68
N GLU A 71 11.10 5.41 12.36
CA GLU A 71 10.04 6.41 12.39
C GLU A 71 8.94 6.06 11.38
N ARG A 72 9.33 5.67 10.16
CA ARG A 72 8.39 5.28 9.10
C ARG A 72 7.68 3.97 9.42
N SER A 73 8.39 3.00 9.98
CA SER A 73 7.81 1.73 10.44
C SER A 73 6.78 1.96 11.55
N LEU A 74 7.11 2.78 12.57
CA LEU A 74 6.16 3.15 13.62
C LEU A 74 4.92 3.83 13.04
N ARG A 75 5.12 4.81 12.14
CA ARG A 75 4.03 5.53 11.50
C ARG A 75 3.10 4.63 10.69
N TYR A 76 3.69 3.68 9.98
CA TYR A 76 2.97 2.69 9.20
C TYR A 76 2.18 1.71 10.09
N MET A 77 2.75 1.27 11.21
CA MET A 77 2.03 0.45 12.20
C MET A 77 0.85 1.19 12.82
N GLN A 78 1.00 2.48 13.12
CA GLN A 78 -0.11 3.32 13.60
C GLN A 78 -1.24 3.40 12.57
N TYR A 79 -0.91 3.61 11.29
CA TYR A 79 -1.90 3.55 10.22
C TYR A 79 -2.61 2.19 10.19
N LYS A 80 -1.87 1.07 10.22
CA LYS A 80 -2.48 -0.27 10.21
C LYS A 80 -3.46 -0.45 11.38
N ALA A 81 -3.06 -0.08 12.59
CA ALA A 81 -3.92 -0.19 13.78
C ALA A 81 -5.22 0.62 13.64
N MET A 82 -5.15 1.85 13.13
CA MET A 82 -6.35 2.69 12.92
C MET A 82 -7.23 2.16 11.79
N SER A 83 -6.64 1.67 10.71
CA SER A 83 -7.38 1.13 9.56
C SER A 83 -8.09 -0.20 9.88
N SER A 84 -7.55 -1.02 10.78
CA SER A 84 -8.18 -2.28 11.19
C SER A 84 -9.40 -2.07 12.10
N CYS A 85 -9.45 -0.98 12.85
CA CYS A 85 -10.58 -0.66 13.74
C CYS A 85 -11.82 -0.12 13.02
N ASN A 86 -11.72 0.31 11.76
CA ASN A 86 -12.85 0.78 10.96
C ASN A 86 -13.59 -0.35 10.21
N ARG A 87 -13.34 -1.63 10.54
CA ARG A 87 -14.03 -2.80 9.97
C ARG A 87 -15.24 -3.30 10.79
N SER A 88 -15.65 -2.57 11.82
CA SER A 88 -16.82 -2.89 12.67
C SER A 88 -17.99 -1.96 12.40
#